data_AF-A0A8K0XQ49-F1
#
_entry.id   AF-A0A8K0XQ49-F1
#
_cell.length_a   1.000
_cell.length_b   1.000
_cell.length_c   1.000
_cell.angle_alpha   90.00
_cell.angle_beta   90.00
_cell.angle_gamma   90.00
#
_symmetry.space_group_name_H-M   'P 1'
#
loop_
_entity.id
_entity.type
_entity.pdbx_description
1 polymer ?
#
loop_
_entity_poly.entity_id
_entity_poly.type
_entity_poly.pdbx_seq_one_letter_code
_entity_poly.pdbx_strand_id
1 'polypeptide(L)'
;MTQNDSLVPGSPSWSDASLDDPSLCSEASFSYQVSTVGDDDARQHDIVDSLKNNTPDWKDISMPDWKDTGMPSPEPEKLPLFQDCTDFWYEDGGVVIVAESTAFRVHPTILSRQSPVIAGMLSPLRTSANASQTMYKGCPVVHFLDTACGVRYFMQWIYDTGFHVNHTLELNVLSEMLRISTKYEISNLRQSVLDALRHYFPSSLEAFHTAKTTHHSHLTTGDYFLLANTCRETGVTSILPMILLICAHQDLTAILDGVPYPHTPSGHIELSPKNKRIILGARPQLTHIARTVTLGVLYSARGHCAAAWFWKPFRMVICGDKKRWAGWQMITECRKDGFNSPMPETFGPFDTFEFCRHCQREYDAGVAQGRRETWDGLPEIFGLENWDAVNSGDD
;
A
#
# COMPACT_ATOMS: atom_id res chain seq x y z
N MET A 1 -26.90 49.31 18.42
CA MET A 1 -26.10 49.16 19.65
C MET A 1 -24.63 49.08 19.23
N THR A 2 -23.86 50.11 19.59
CA THR A 2 -22.39 50.19 19.79
C THR A 2 -21.49 49.19 19.05
N GLN A 3 -20.73 49.63 18.04
CA GLN A 3 -19.30 50.05 18.07
C GLN A 3 -18.29 48.90 18.29
N ASN A 4 -17.41 48.65 17.31
CA ASN A 4 -15.96 48.89 17.49
C ASN A 4 -15.14 48.82 16.18
N ASP A 5 -14.12 49.67 16.14
CA ASP A 5 -13.16 49.96 15.06
C ASP A 5 -12.10 48.88 14.84
N SER A 6 -11.45 48.90 13.65
CA SER A 6 -10.03 48.56 13.46
C SER A 6 -9.50 49.07 12.11
N LEU A 7 -8.55 50.00 12.17
CA LEU A 7 -7.76 50.58 11.06
C LEU A 7 -6.42 49.85 10.91
N VAL A 8 -5.93 49.81 9.66
CA VAL A 8 -4.63 49.28 9.17
C VAL A 8 -3.49 50.28 9.45
N PRO A 9 -2.22 49.85 9.63
CA PRO A 9 -1.15 50.04 8.60
C PRO A 9 -0.14 48.85 8.58
N GLY A 10 0.56 48.49 7.49
CA GLY A 10 1.58 49.26 6.75
C GLY A 10 2.98 48.68 7.06
N SER A 11 3.67 48.13 6.05
CA SER A 11 4.99 47.48 6.11
C SER A 11 6.17 48.45 6.17
N PRO A 12 7.39 47.96 6.51
CA PRO A 12 8.58 48.39 5.77
C PRO A 12 9.59 47.26 5.45
N SER A 13 10.42 47.54 4.45
CA SER A 13 11.49 46.72 3.85
C SER A 13 12.88 46.92 4.49
N TRP A 14 13.82 46.03 4.13
CA TRP A 14 15.26 46.23 3.77
C TRP A 14 16.20 45.14 4.33
N SER A 15 17.25 44.90 3.54
CA SER A 15 18.17 43.76 3.44
C SER A 15 19.43 43.77 4.33
N ASP A 16 20.00 42.56 4.52
CA ASP A 16 21.39 42.15 4.79
C ASP A 16 22.16 42.61 6.06
N ALA A 17 22.55 41.63 6.88
CA ALA A 17 23.83 41.60 7.62
C ALA A 17 24.19 40.18 8.10
N SER A 18 25.44 39.76 7.85
CA SER A 18 26.11 38.53 8.31
C SER A 18 26.70 38.64 9.72
N LEU A 19 26.79 37.52 10.47
CA LEU A 19 27.99 36.96 11.15
C LEU A 19 27.64 35.98 12.30
N ASP A 20 28.31 34.81 12.26
CA ASP A 20 28.82 33.94 13.33
C ASP A 20 27.92 33.13 14.32
N ASP A 21 28.07 31.80 14.19
CA ASP A 21 27.92 30.69 15.17
C ASP A 21 29.14 30.69 16.14
N PRO A 22 29.23 30.07 17.37
CA PRO A 22 28.67 28.75 17.73
C PRO A 22 28.32 28.43 19.22
N SER A 23 27.74 27.23 19.39
CA SER A 23 27.78 26.32 20.56
C SER A 23 26.76 26.47 21.71
N LEU A 24 25.91 25.44 21.90
CA LEU A 24 26.02 24.46 23.01
C LEU A 24 24.85 23.42 23.00
N CYS A 25 25.22 22.17 22.65
CA CYS A 25 24.82 20.85 23.19
C CYS A 25 23.32 20.42 23.26
N SER A 26 22.93 19.18 22.96
CA SER A 26 23.65 17.89 22.98
C SER A 26 23.01 16.81 22.09
N GLU A 27 23.86 16.00 21.47
CA GLU A 27 23.59 14.80 20.65
C GLU A 27 23.31 13.53 21.46
N ALA A 28 22.72 12.52 20.80
CA ALA A 28 23.18 11.14 20.91
C ALA A 28 22.94 10.37 19.60
N SER A 29 24.01 10.10 18.85
CA SER A 29 24.09 9.06 17.82
C SER A 29 25.54 8.60 17.72
N PHE A 30 25.78 7.30 17.90
CA PHE A 30 27.10 6.67 17.92
C PHE A 30 27.48 6.22 16.51
N SER A 31 28.61 6.70 15.99
CA SER A 31 29.36 6.03 14.92
C SER A 31 30.86 6.07 15.27
N TYR A 32 31.53 4.94 15.09
CA TYR A 32 32.93 4.73 15.44
C TYR A 32 33.75 4.60 14.14
N GLN A 33 34.69 5.50 13.91
CA GLN A 33 35.84 5.25 13.03
C GLN A 33 37.12 5.68 13.74
N VAL A 34 38.08 4.77 13.76
CA VAL A 34 39.40 4.87 14.39
C VAL A 34 40.38 5.52 13.42
N SER A 35 41.11 6.53 13.90
CA SER A 35 42.26 7.14 13.23
C SER A 35 43.58 6.45 13.58
N THR A 36 44.49 6.45 12.62
CA THR A 36 45.83 5.85 12.59
C THR A 36 46.90 6.65 13.34
N VAL A 37 47.74 5.94 14.10
CA VAL A 37 49.11 6.29 14.59
C VAL A 37 49.86 4.95 14.57
N GLY A 38 50.93 4.72 13.80
CA GLY A 38 52.30 5.20 14.02
C GLY A 38 53.15 4.07 14.63
N ASP A 39 54.06 3.52 13.82
CA ASP A 39 55.15 2.54 14.07
C ASP A 39 55.37 1.97 15.48
N ASP A 40 55.24 0.64 15.64
CA ASP A 40 55.89 -0.13 16.71
C ASP A 40 55.98 -1.64 16.38
N ASP A 41 56.56 -1.97 15.22
CA ASP A 41 56.59 -3.33 14.63
C ASP A 41 57.67 -4.27 15.23
N ALA A 42 58.37 -3.86 16.29
CA ALA A 42 59.51 -4.61 16.83
C ALA A 42 59.22 -5.36 18.15
N ARG A 43 58.01 -5.27 18.72
CA ARG A 43 57.73 -5.80 20.08
C ARG A 43 56.65 -6.89 20.15
N GLN A 44 56.01 -7.24 19.04
CA GLN A 44 54.97 -8.27 19.00
C GLN A 44 55.46 -9.67 18.59
N HIS A 45 56.67 -9.79 18.03
CA HIS A 45 57.24 -11.10 17.65
C HIS A 45 57.75 -11.93 18.86
N ASP A 46 58.11 -11.30 19.99
CA ASP A 46 58.67 -12.03 21.15
C ASP A 46 57.61 -12.67 22.08
N ILE A 47 56.35 -12.21 22.04
CA ILE A 47 55.27 -12.73 22.91
C ILE A 47 54.63 -13.99 22.29
N VAL A 48 54.54 -14.05 20.96
CA VAL A 48 53.95 -15.20 20.25
C VAL A 48 54.86 -16.43 20.32
N ASP A 49 56.18 -16.24 20.36
CA ASP A 49 57.14 -17.36 20.43
C ASP A 49 57.36 -17.88 21.86
N SER A 50 57.09 -17.07 22.90
CA SER A 50 57.10 -17.55 24.29
C SER A 50 55.87 -18.37 24.69
N LEU A 51 54.72 -18.18 24.01
CA LEU A 51 53.48 -18.92 24.31
C LEU A 51 53.38 -20.29 23.61
N LYS A 52 54.14 -20.52 22.52
CA LYS A 52 54.15 -21.81 21.81
C LYS A 52 54.95 -22.91 22.53
N ASN A 53 55.83 -22.55 23.47
CA ASN A 53 56.74 -23.49 24.11
C ASN A 53 56.26 -24.00 25.48
N ASN A 54 55.03 -23.69 25.91
CA ASN A 54 54.51 -24.06 27.24
C ASN A 54 53.06 -24.59 27.25
N THR A 55 52.54 -25.10 26.14
CA THR A 55 51.27 -25.84 26.13
C THR A 55 51.53 -27.34 26.30
N PRO A 56 51.01 -28.00 27.35
CA PRO A 56 51.11 -29.45 27.49
C PRO A 56 50.39 -30.16 26.34
N ASP A 57 50.98 -31.26 25.85
CA ASP A 57 50.39 -32.12 24.82
C ASP A 57 49.08 -32.72 25.34
N TRP A 58 47.95 -32.34 24.75
CA TRP A 58 46.61 -32.75 25.17
C TRP A 58 46.34 -34.25 24.96
N LYS A 59 47.29 -34.97 24.34
CA LYS A 59 47.18 -36.40 24.03
C LYS A 59 47.38 -37.33 25.22
N ASP A 60 47.83 -36.84 26.38
CA ASP A 60 48.07 -37.66 27.58
C ASP A 60 46.99 -37.55 28.67
N ILE A 61 45.86 -36.88 28.41
CA ILE A 61 44.73 -36.85 29.35
C ILE A 61 43.73 -37.94 28.96
N SER A 62 43.79 -39.09 29.64
CA SER A 62 42.73 -40.10 29.57
C SER A 62 41.47 -39.57 30.27
N MET A 63 40.53 -39.02 29.50
CA MET A 63 39.19 -38.70 30.00
C MET A 63 38.40 -40.01 30.26
N PRO A 64 37.68 -40.14 31.39
CA PRO A 64 36.79 -41.28 31.60
C PRO A 64 35.73 -41.36 30.50
N ASP A 65 35.49 -42.57 29.99
CA ASP A 65 34.52 -42.85 28.93
C ASP A 65 33.11 -42.58 29.46
N TRP A 66 32.49 -41.49 29.01
CA TRP A 66 31.14 -41.07 29.42
C TRP A 66 30.03 -42.00 28.88
N LYS A 67 30.39 -43.02 28.10
CA LYS A 67 29.46 -43.93 27.41
C LYS A 67 28.81 -45.00 28.29
N ASP A 68 29.19 -45.13 29.56
CA ASP A 68 28.66 -46.18 30.44
C ASP A 68 27.56 -45.72 31.42
N THR A 69 27.16 -44.45 31.40
CA THR A 69 25.95 -44.02 32.12
C THR A 69 24.80 -43.93 31.14
N GLY A 70 23.89 -44.92 31.16
CA GLY A 70 22.65 -44.96 30.37
C GLY A 70 21.64 -43.85 30.69
N MET A 71 22.09 -42.60 30.77
CA MET A 71 21.24 -41.42 30.79
C MET A 71 21.08 -40.91 29.36
N PRO A 72 19.84 -40.67 28.89
CA PRO A 72 19.64 -40.02 27.62
C PRO A 72 20.30 -38.64 27.67
N SER A 73 21.15 -38.36 26.68
CA SER A 73 21.67 -37.02 26.41
C SER A 73 20.47 -36.05 26.35
N PRO A 74 20.46 -34.93 27.10
CA PRO A 74 19.44 -33.92 26.88
C PRO A 74 19.68 -33.39 25.46
N GLU A 75 18.82 -33.78 24.52
CA GLU A 75 18.70 -33.03 23.28
C GLU A 75 18.44 -31.58 23.69
N PRO A 76 19.15 -30.59 23.13
CA PRO A 76 18.87 -29.20 23.43
C PRO A 76 17.40 -28.96 23.09
N GLU A 77 16.57 -28.73 24.12
CA GLU A 77 15.20 -28.27 23.97
C GLU A 77 15.28 -27.05 23.05
N LYS A 78 14.85 -27.22 21.80
CA LYS A 78 14.79 -26.11 20.85
C LYS A 78 13.85 -25.09 21.46
N LEU A 79 14.43 -23.97 21.91
CA LEU A 79 13.65 -22.81 22.35
C LEU A 79 12.59 -22.52 21.28
N PRO A 80 11.34 -22.22 21.68
CA PRO A 80 10.29 -21.94 20.71
C PRO A 80 10.74 -20.80 19.80
N LEU A 81 10.56 -20.97 18.49
CA LEU A 81 10.97 -20.03 17.43
C LEU A 81 10.12 -18.74 17.40
N PHE A 82 9.39 -18.44 18.47
CA PHE A 82 8.39 -17.38 18.54
C PHE A 82 8.36 -16.72 19.92
N GLN A 83 7.91 -15.46 19.95
CA GLN A 83 7.79 -14.61 21.13
C GLN A 83 6.33 -14.35 21.48
N ASP A 84 6.03 -14.25 22.77
CA ASP A 84 4.68 -13.95 23.26
C ASP A 84 4.27 -12.51 22.94
N CYS A 85 3.07 -12.34 22.38
CA CYS A 85 2.41 -11.06 22.22
C CYS A 85 1.74 -10.66 23.53
N THR A 86 2.38 -9.77 24.29
CA THR A 86 1.89 -9.34 25.61
C THR A 86 0.50 -8.69 25.58
N ASP A 87 0.16 -7.98 24.50
CA ASP A 87 -1.16 -7.36 24.31
C ASP A 87 -2.31 -8.38 24.27
N PHE A 88 -2.03 -9.60 23.82
CA PHE A 88 -3.01 -10.67 23.60
C PHE A 88 -2.53 -11.98 24.21
N TRP A 89 -2.16 -11.89 25.49
CA TRP A 89 -1.76 -13.02 26.32
C TRP A 89 -2.72 -13.19 27.50
N TYR A 90 -3.75 -14.01 27.31
CA TYR A 90 -4.76 -14.27 28.34
C TYR A 90 -4.40 -15.50 29.17
N GLU A 91 -4.32 -15.34 30.50
CA GLU A 91 -3.97 -16.44 31.42
C GLU A 91 -5.02 -17.56 31.48
N ASP A 92 -6.28 -17.24 31.19
CA ASP A 92 -7.39 -18.16 31.01
C ASP A 92 -7.56 -18.64 29.55
N GLY A 93 -6.67 -18.20 28.66
CA GLY A 93 -6.63 -18.64 27.27
C GLY A 93 -6.35 -20.14 27.15
N GLY A 94 -7.15 -20.82 26.33
CA GLY A 94 -7.13 -22.27 26.15
C GLY A 94 -6.40 -22.75 24.90
N VAL A 95 -5.87 -21.85 24.07
CA VAL A 95 -5.09 -22.17 22.87
C VAL A 95 -4.00 -21.11 22.65
N VAL A 96 -2.86 -21.54 22.11
CA VAL A 96 -1.81 -20.63 21.63
C VAL A 96 -1.82 -20.65 20.10
N ILE A 97 -2.09 -19.50 19.50
CA ILE A 97 -1.97 -19.29 18.05
C ILE A 97 -0.60 -18.70 17.77
N VAL A 98 0.13 -19.28 16.83
CA VAL A 98 1.43 -18.78 16.39
C VAL A 98 1.32 -18.31 14.95
N ALA A 99 1.66 -17.07 14.69
CA ALA A 99 1.78 -16.49 13.35
C ALA A 99 3.19 -15.91 13.20
N GLU A 100 3.91 -16.32 12.15
CA GLU A 100 5.34 -16.04 11.99
C GLU A 100 6.14 -16.37 13.27
N SER A 101 6.78 -15.37 13.87
CA SER A 101 7.56 -15.46 15.11
C SER A 101 6.79 -14.91 16.33
N THR A 102 5.46 -14.81 16.27
CA THR A 102 4.64 -14.25 17.36
C THR A 102 3.58 -15.24 17.83
N ALA A 103 3.45 -15.39 19.15
CA ALA A 103 2.47 -16.26 19.81
C ALA A 103 1.40 -15.46 20.56
N PHE A 104 0.15 -15.89 20.44
CA PHE A 104 -1.04 -15.27 21.02
C PHE A 104 -1.77 -16.31 21.86
N ARG A 105 -1.92 -16.10 23.17
CA ARG A 105 -2.66 -17.01 24.05
C ARG A 105 -4.09 -16.50 24.23
N VAL A 106 -5.06 -17.22 23.66
CA VAL A 106 -6.41 -16.70 23.42
C VAL A 106 -7.49 -17.75 23.67
N HIS A 107 -8.75 -17.33 23.59
CA HIS A 107 -9.92 -18.18 23.88
C HIS A 107 -10.42 -18.89 22.60
N PRO A 108 -10.34 -20.23 22.53
CA PRO A 108 -10.73 -20.95 21.33
C PRO A 108 -12.22 -20.80 21.01
N THR A 109 -13.07 -20.69 22.03
CA THR A 109 -14.54 -20.52 21.87
C THR A 109 -14.90 -19.17 21.24
N ILE A 110 -14.20 -18.10 21.60
CA ILE A 110 -14.42 -16.76 21.06
C ILE A 110 -14.04 -16.74 19.57
N LEU A 111 -12.89 -17.32 19.22
CA LEU A 111 -12.45 -17.41 17.83
C LEU A 111 -13.38 -18.26 16.97
N SER A 112 -13.77 -19.44 17.45
CA SER A 112 -14.71 -20.33 16.75
C SER A 112 -16.06 -19.68 16.49
N ARG A 113 -16.51 -18.75 17.36
CA ARG A 113 -17.77 -18.04 17.15
C ARG A 113 -17.71 -17.06 15.98
N GLN A 114 -16.55 -16.50 15.68
CA GLN A 114 -16.37 -15.49 14.63
C GLN A 114 -16.07 -16.09 13.26
N SER A 115 -15.55 -17.32 13.22
CA SER A 115 -15.12 -17.97 11.99
C SER A 115 -15.46 -19.46 11.98
N PRO A 116 -16.25 -19.94 11.00
CA PRO A 116 -16.51 -21.37 10.84
C PRO A 116 -15.24 -22.14 10.48
N VAL A 117 -14.34 -21.54 9.69
CA VAL A 117 -13.04 -22.12 9.32
C VAL A 117 -12.19 -22.35 10.57
N ILE A 118 -12.03 -21.33 11.41
CA ILE A 118 -11.27 -21.45 12.66
C ILE A 118 -11.97 -22.43 13.61
N ALA A 119 -13.30 -22.46 13.67
CA ALA A 119 -14.03 -23.46 14.45
C ALA A 119 -13.69 -24.89 14.02
N GLY A 120 -13.66 -25.15 12.72
CA GLY A 120 -13.23 -26.43 12.15
C GLY A 120 -11.77 -26.75 12.49
N MET A 121 -10.86 -25.78 12.34
CA MET A 121 -9.43 -25.95 12.66
C MET A 121 -9.17 -26.24 14.15
N LEU A 122 -9.96 -25.65 15.05
CA LEU A 122 -9.82 -25.83 16.50
C LEU A 122 -10.62 -27.02 17.05
N SER A 123 -11.52 -27.61 16.26
CA SER A 123 -12.34 -28.75 16.69
C SER A 123 -11.52 -29.97 17.15
N PRO A 124 -10.44 -30.38 16.44
CA PRO A 124 -9.63 -31.53 16.85
C PRO A 124 -8.99 -31.35 18.23
N LEU A 125 -8.65 -30.11 18.62
CA LEU A 125 -8.04 -29.82 19.92
C LEU A 125 -9.02 -30.05 21.08
N ARG A 126 -10.34 -30.08 20.80
CA ARG A 126 -11.39 -30.31 21.80
C ARG A 126 -11.72 -31.78 21.97
N THR A 127 -11.53 -32.59 20.93
CA THR A 127 -11.98 -33.99 20.87
C THR A 127 -10.88 -35.00 21.07
N SER A 128 -9.61 -34.60 20.99
CA SER A 128 -8.49 -35.50 20.92
C SER A 128 -7.47 -35.27 22.04
N ALA A 129 -7.35 -36.26 22.93
CA ALA A 129 -6.19 -36.44 23.81
C ALA A 129 -5.02 -37.08 23.02
N ASN A 130 -4.68 -36.56 21.84
CA ASN A 130 -3.59 -37.12 21.04
C ASN A 130 -2.23 -36.66 21.58
N ALA A 131 -1.37 -37.63 21.87
CA ALA A 131 -0.01 -37.46 22.40
C ALA A 131 0.99 -36.78 21.44
N SER A 132 0.57 -36.37 20.24
CA SER A 132 1.42 -35.74 19.21
C SER A 132 1.19 -34.24 19.05
N GLN A 133 0.35 -33.62 19.88
CA GLN A 133 0.04 -32.21 19.77
C GLN A 133 1.10 -31.35 20.45
N THR A 134 1.71 -30.42 19.70
CA THR A 134 2.66 -29.47 20.24
C THR A 134 1.98 -28.60 21.31
N MET A 135 2.55 -28.62 22.51
CA MET A 135 2.09 -27.84 23.65
C MET A 135 3.07 -26.70 23.91
N TYR A 136 2.54 -25.53 24.28
CA TYR A 136 3.32 -24.40 24.74
C TYR A 136 2.67 -23.81 25.98
N LYS A 137 3.42 -23.75 27.08
CA LYS A 137 2.93 -23.28 28.39
C LYS A 137 1.62 -23.96 28.83
N GLY A 138 1.50 -25.26 28.57
CA GLY A 138 0.32 -26.06 28.94
C GLY A 138 -0.89 -25.91 28.02
N CYS A 139 -0.78 -25.14 26.93
CA CYS A 139 -1.84 -24.97 25.95
C CYS A 139 -1.47 -25.58 24.59
N PRO A 140 -2.44 -26.12 23.84
CA PRO A 140 -2.21 -26.58 22.48
C PRO A 140 -1.80 -25.43 21.56
N VAL A 141 -0.80 -25.68 20.72
CA VAL A 141 -0.30 -24.73 19.72
C VAL A 141 -0.96 -24.96 18.36
N VAL A 142 -1.37 -23.87 17.71
CA VAL A 142 -1.88 -23.87 16.34
C VAL A 142 -1.11 -22.84 15.53
N HIS A 143 -0.52 -23.27 14.42
CA HIS A 143 0.21 -22.37 13.52
C HIS A 143 -0.72 -21.79 12.44
N PHE A 144 -0.77 -20.46 12.37
CA PHE A 144 -1.38 -19.72 11.28
C PHE A 144 -0.30 -19.40 10.25
N LEU A 145 -0.65 -19.47 8.97
CA LEU A 145 0.24 -19.14 7.86
C LEU A 145 0.20 -17.64 7.50
N ASP A 146 -0.46 -16.84 8.33
CA ASP A 146 -0.67 -15.40 8.12
C ASP A 146 0.44 -14.60 8.81
N THR A 147 0.48 -13.31 8.48
CA THR A 147 1.39 -12.36 9.13
C THR A 147 1.03 -12.19 10.60
N ALA A 148 2.02 -11.96 11.45
CA ALA A 148 1.79 -11.64 12.86
C ALA A 148 0.95 -10.35 12.99
N CYS A 149 1.18 -9.37 12.12
CA CYS A 149 0.44 -8.12 12.06
C CYS A 149 -1.05 -8.35 11.78
N GLY A 150 -1.40 -9.13 10.76
CA GLY A 150 -2.79 -9.42 10.45
C GLY A 150 -3.48 -10.13 11.62
N VAL A 151 -2.86 -11.17 12.18
CA VAL A 151 -3.43 -11.90 13.32
C VAL A 151 -3.63 -10.97 14.51
N ARG A 152 -2.68 -10.07 14.78
CA ARG A 152 -2.82 -9.05 15.82
C ARG A 152 -4.02 -8.14 15.60
N TYR A 153 -4.25 -7.62 14.39
CA TYR A 153 -5.43 -6.79 14.09
C TYR A 153 -6.74 -7.57 14.23
N PHE A 154 -6.74 -8.85 13.86
CA PHE A 154 -7.89 -9.72 14.10
C PHE A 154 -8.16 -9.92 15.60
N MET A 155 -7.13 -10.15 16.42
CA MET A 155 -7.27 -10.24 17.87
C MET A 155 -7.75 -8.90 18.45
N GLN A 156 -7.22 -7.78 17.97
CA GLN A 156 -7.65 -6.45 18.39
C GLN A 156 -9.15 -6.26 18.09
N TRP A 157 -9.60 -6.59 16.89
CA TRP A 157 -11.02 -6.50 16.53
C TRP A 157 -11.95 -7.37 17.39
N ILE A 158 -11.48 -8.53 17.86
CA ILE A 158 -12.29 -9.43 18.70
C ILE A 158 -12.34 -8.98 20.16
N TYR A 159 -11.19 -8.61 20.71
CA TYR A 159 -11.02 -8.44 22.16
C TYR A 159 -11.06 -6.98 22.61
N ASP A 160 -10.74 -6.02 21.75
CA ASP A 160 -10.77 -4.60 22.06
C ASP A 160 -12.09 -3.98 21.59
N THR A 161 -13.00 -3.75 22.54
CA THR A 161 -14.29 -3.10 22.26
C THR A 161 -14.17 -1.66 21.77
N GLY A 162 -13.01 -1.02 21.95
CA GLY A 162 -12.73 0.32 21.45
C GLY A 162 -12.26 0.34 19.99
N PHE A 163 -11.83 -0.82 19.45
CA PHE A 163 -11.31 -0.91 18.10
C PHE A 163 -12.44 -1.04 17.08
N HIS A 164 -12.58 0.00 16.25
CA HIS A 164 -13.60 0.07 15.21
C HIS A 164 -12.95 0.13 13.84
N VAL A 165 -13.35 -0.79 12.96
CA VAL A 165 -12.91 -0.78 11.55
C VAL A 165 -13.64 0.33 10.82
N ASN A 166 -12.87 1.31 10.34
CA ASN A 166 -13.40 2.43 9.58
C ASN A 166 -12.31 3.02 8.67
N HIS A 167 -12.66 4.04 7.88
CA HIS A 167 -11.80 4.65 6.87
C HIS A 167 -10.60 5.44 7.44
N THR A 168 -10.51 5.68 8.75
CA THR A 168 -9.36 6.35 9.38
C THR A 168 -8.19 5.40 9.64
N LEU A 169 -8.39 4.08 9.51
CA LEU A 169 -7.31 3.10 9.58
C LEU A 169 -6.44 3.21 8.32
N GLU A 170 -5.14 2.96 8.49
CA GLU A 170 -4.22 2.91 7.36
C GLU A 170 -4.61 1.78 6.38
N LEU A 171 -4.36 1.99 5.07
CA LEU A 171 -4.79 1.05 4.04
C LEU A 171 -4.10 -0.31 4.12
N ASN A 172 -2.85 -0.36 4.58
CA ASN A 172 -2.15 -1.61 4.91
C ASN A 172 -2.88 -2.42 5.99
N VAL A 173 -3.41 -1.75 7.03
CA VAL A 173 -4.20 -2.40 8.09
C VAL A 173 -5.48 -2.97 7.50
N LEU A 174 -6.22 -2.17 6.74
CA LEU A 174 -7.44 -2.63 6.05
C LEU A 174 -7.14 -3.80 5.11
N SER A 175 -6.02 -3.79 4.38
CA SER A 175 -5.59 -4.90 3.52
C SER A 175 -5.32 -6.19 4.30
N GLU A 176 -4.60 -6.13 5.43
CA GLU A 176 -4.34 -7.31 6.27
C GLU A 176 -5.64 -7.88 6.85
N MET A 177 -6.52 -7.00 7.32
CA MET A 177 -7.84 -7.39 7.83
C MET A 177 -8.73 -7.99 6.73
N LEU A 178 -8.66 -7.47 5.50
CA LEU A 178 -9.35 -8.04 4.35
C LEU A 178 -8.86 -9.45 4.03
N ARG A 179 -7.54 -9.69 4.04
CA ARG A 179 -6.96 -11.03 3.80
C ARG A 179 -7.44 -12.05 4.83
N ILE A 180 -7.31 -11.72 6.11
CA ILE A 180 -7.72 -12.63 7.20
C ILE A 180 -9.22 -12.87 7.20
N SER A 181 -10.02 -11.80 7.08
CA SER A 181 -11.48 -11.95 7.07
C SER A 181 -11.96 -12.80 5.90
N THR A 182 -11.27 -12.75 4.77
CA THR A 182 -11.57 -13.59 3.60
C THR A 182 -11.13 -15.03 3.84
N LYS A 183 -9.87 -15.26 4.23
CA LYS A 183 -9.31 -16.61 4.41
C LYS A 183 -10.06 -17.44 5.44
N TYR A 184 -10.53 -16.78 6.49
CA TYR A 184 -11.21 -17.41 7.61
C TYR A 184 -12.73 -17.21 7.59
N GLU A 185 -13.30 -16.70 6.51
CA GLU A 185 -14.76 -16.50 6.35
C GLU A 185 -15.40 -15.71 7.51
N ILE A 186 -14.77 -14.60 7.90
CA ILE A 186 -15.26 -13.69 8.96
C ILE A 186 -16.08 -12.58 8.30
N SER A 187 -17.35 -12.89 7.97
CA SER A 187 -18.20 -12.01 7.16
C SER A 187 -18.37 -10.60 7.72
N ASN A 188 -18.59 -10.45 9.04
CA ASN A 188 -18.79 -9.13 9.67
C ASN A 188 -17.54 -8.24 9.55
N LEU A 189 -16.36 -8.84 9.71
CA LEU A 189 -15.09 -8.13 9.59
C LEU A 189 -14.84 -7.73 8.14
N ARG A 190 -15.06 -8.66 7.20
CA ARG A 190 -14.92 -8.41 5.77
C ARG A 190 -15.81 -7.25 5.33
N GLN A 191 -17.08 -7.25 5.75
CA GLN A 191 -18.03 -6.19 5.43
C GLN A 191 -17.57 -4.83 5.98
N SER A 192 -17.14 -4.79 7.25
CA SER A 192 -16.66 -3.56 7.87
C SER A 192 -15.44 -2.97 7.15
N VAL A 193 -14.53 -3.83 6.68
CA VAL A 193 -13.37 -3.41 5.89
C VAL A 193 -13.80 -2.89 4.52
N LEU A 194 -14.73 -3.56 3.84
CA LEU A 194 -15.24 -3.10 2.55
C LEU A 194 -15.96 -1.76 2.67
N ASP A 195 -16.73 -1.54 3.72
CA ASP A 195 -17.41 -0.26 3.97
C ASP A 195 -16.39 0.86 4.23
N ALA A 196 -15.30 0.57 4.94
CA ALA A 196 -14.18 1.50 5.09
C ALA A 196 -13.50 1.82 3.74
N LEU A 197 -13.24 0.82 2.91
CA LEU A 197 -12.59 1.02 1.60
C LEU A 197 -13.49 1.74 0.59
N ARG A 198 -14.81 1.50 0.62
CA ARG A 198 -15.81 2.17 -0.22
C ARG A 198 -15.87 3.69 0.02
N HIS A 199 -15.40 4.17 1.17
CA HIS A 199 -15.20 5.61 1.41
C HIS A 199 -14.19 6.22 0.42
N TYR A 200 -13.13 5.49 0.08
CA TYR A 200 -12.10 5.91 -0.87
C TYR A 200 -12.47 5.55 -2.32
N PHE A 201 -13.20 4.46 -2.53
CA PHE A 201 -13.52 3.92 -3.85
C PHE A 201 -15.04 3.70 -4.01
N PRO A 202 -15.82 4.79 -4.16
CA PRO A 202 -17.28 4.71 -4.27
C PRO A 202 -17.75 4.33 -5.68
N SER A 203 -18.89 3.67 -5.80
CA SER A 203 -19.39 3.05 -7.04
C SER A 203 -19.99 4.00 -8.09
N SER A 204 -19.99 5.32 -7.88
CA SER A 204 -20.46 6.29 -8.87
C SER A 204 -19.35 7.23 -9.34
N LEU A 205 -19.41 7.63 -10.61
CA LEU A 205 -18.41 8.51 -11.24
C LEU A 205 -18.17 9.80 -10.46
N GLU A 206 -19.24 10.48 -10.06
CA GLU A 206 -19.15 11.77 -9.36
C GLU A 206 -18.64 11.61 -7.92
N ALA A 207 -19.07 10.54 -7.23
CA ALA A 207 -18.53 10.24 -5.91
C ALA A 207 -17.05 9.87 -5.99
N PHE A 208 -16.64 9.13 -7.02
CA PHE A 208 -15.24 8.75 -7.22
C PHE A 208 -14.36 9.96 -7.52
N HIS A 209 -14.81 10.85 -8.42
CA HIS A 209 -14.12 12.11 -8.68
C HIS A 209 -13.95 12.93 -7.38
N THR A 210 -15.02 13.04 -6.60
CA THR A 210 -14.98 13.75 -5.30
C THR A 210 -13.99 13.08 -4.35
N ALA A 211 -14.09 11.76 -4.14
CA ALA A 211 -13.20 11.04 -3.26
C ALA A 211 -11.73 11.13 -3.68
N LYS A 212 -11.45 11.06 -4.98
CA LYS A 212 -10.09 11.19 -5.52
C LYS A 212 -9.47 12.56 -5.26
N THR A 213 -10.29 13.61 -5.16
CA THR A 213 -9.84 14.99 -4.91
C THR A 213 -9.80 15.34 -3.42
N THR A 214 -10.65 14.73 -2.59
CA THR A 214 -10.77 15.06 -1.16
C THR A 214 -10.08 14.08 -0.21
N HIS A 215 -10.12 12.78 -0.51
CA HIS A 215 -9.71 11.72 0.42
C HIS A 215 -8.38 11.06 0.05
N HIS A 216 -7.88 11.26 -1.17
CA HIS A 216 -6.70 10.55 -1.66
C HIS A 216 -5.40 11.35 -1.53
N SER A 217 -5.42 12.50 -0.85
CA SER A 217 -4.25 13.40 -0.73
C SER A 217 -3.07 12.79 0.03
N HIS A 218 -3.34 11.85 0.94
CA HIS A 218 -2.35 11.15 1.75
C HIS A 218 -1.98 9.77 1.18
N LEU A 219 -2.64 9.33 0.11
CA LEU A 219 -2.43 8.00 -0.47
C LEU A 219 -1.27 8.02 -1.46
N THR A 220 -0.41 7.00 -1.36
CA THR A 220 0.76 6.81 -2.20
C THR A 220 0.47 5.84 -3.35
N THR A 221 1.35 5.83 -4.36
CA THR A 221 1.33 4.81 -5.41
C THR A 221 1.40 3.38 -4.84
N GLY A 222 2.18 3.19 -3.77
CA GLY A 222 2.32 1.89 -3.10
C GLY A 222 1.02 1.40 -2.47
N ASP A 223 0.21 2.30 -1.91
CA ASP A 223 -1.10 1.96 -1.35
C ASP A 223 -2.06 1.42 -2.41
N TYR A 224 -2.10 2.07 -3.58
CA TYR A 224 -2.94 1.60 -4.69
C TYR A 224 -2.47 0.24 -5.21
N PHE A 225 -1.15 -0.02 -5.24
CA PHE A 225 -0.61 -1.31 -5.65
C PHE A 225 -0.95 -2.41 -4.65
N LEU A 226 -0.84 -2.10 -3.35
CA LEU A 226 -1.24 -3.00 -2.27
C LEU A 226 -2.71 -3.36 -2.39
N LEU A 227 -3.60 -2.37 -2.53
CA LEU A 227 -5.03 -2.61 -2.66
C LEU A 227 -5.39 -3.37 -3.93
N ALA A 228 -4.77 -3.06 -5.08
CA ALA A 228 -5.02 -3.78 -6.33
C ALA A 228 -4.66 -5.26 -6.22
N ASN A 229 -3.56 -5.58 -5.53
CA ASN A 229 -3.14 -6.95 -5.28
C ASN A 229 -4.05 -7.63 -4.26
N THR A 230 -4.34 -6.94 -3.15
CA THR A 230 -5.21 -7.44 -2.08
C THR A 230 -6.59 -7.80 -2.65
N CYS A 231 -7.23 -6.90 -3.40
CA CYS A 231 -8.54 -7.15 -3.99
C CYS A 231 -8.54 -8.38 -4.91
N ARG A 232 -7.47 -8.60 -5.68
CA ARG A 232 -7.32 -9.80 -6.51
C ARG A 232 -7.16 -11.06 -5.68
N GLU A 233 -6.36 -11.01 -4.61
CA GLU A 233 -6.14 -12.13 -3.68
C GLU A 233 -7.43 -12.51 -2.95
N THR A 234 -8.25 -11.53 -2.57
CA THR A 234 -9.45 -11.72 -1.75
C THR A 234 -10.75 -11.76 -2.55
N GLY A 235 -10.65 -11.81 -3.87
CA GLY A 235 -11.80 -11.87 -4.78
C GLY A 235 -12.71 -10.64 -4.74
N VAL A 236 -12.24 -9.51 -4.21
CA VAL A 236 -13.02 -8.27 -4.16
C VAL A 236 -12.98 -7.60 -5.53
N THR A 237 -14.16 -7.38 -6.08
CA THR A 237 -14.36 -6.84 -7.42
C THR A 237 -14.98 -5.46 -7.40
N SER A 238 -15.85 -5.10 -6.45
CA SER A 238 -16.61 -3.83 -6.50
C SER A 238 -15.74 -2.58 -6.58
N ILE A 239 -14.61 -2.59 -5.86
CA ILE A 239 -13.68 -1.44 -5.81
C ILE A 239 -12.50 -1.56 -6.78
N LEU A 240 -12.26 -2.76 -7.33
CA LEU A 240 -11.07 -3.07 -8.12
C LEU A 240 -10.96 -2.24 -9.42
N PRO A 241 -12.02 -2.02 -10.24
CA PRO A 241 -11.93 -1.22 -11.45
C PRO A 241 -11.37 0.19 -11.21
N MET A 242 -11.81 0.84 -10.12
CA MET A 242 -11.35 2.17 -9.74
C MET A 242 -9.88 2.19 -9.33
N ILE A 243 -9.45 1.20 -8.53
CA ILE A 243 -8.06 1.07 -8.11
C ILE A 243 -7.18 0.83 -9.35
N LEU A 244 -7.59 -0.07 -10.25
CA LEU A 244 -6.85 -0.34 -11.49
C LEU A 244 -6.81 0.90 -12.42
N LEU A 245 -7.86 1.70 -12.46
CA LEU A 245 -7.86 2.98 -13.16
C LEU A 245 -6.78 3.91 -12.60
N ILE A 246 -6.69 4.07 -11.28
CA ILE A 246 -5.66 4.89 -10.66
C ILE A 246 -4.26 4.33 -10.93
N CYS A 247 -4.08 3.02 -10.85
CA CYS A 247 -2.82 2.34 -11.17
C CYS A 247 -2.42 2.53 -12.65
N ALA A 248 -3.38 2.57 -13.58
CA ALA A 248 -3.11 2.87 -15.00
C ALA A 248 -2.64 4.30 -15.25
N HIS A 249 -2.92 5.21 -14.31
CA HIS A 249 -2.41 6.58 -14.25
C HIS A 249 -1.11 6.68 -13.43
N GLN A 250 -0.37 5.59 -13.23
CA GLN A 250 1.00 5.67 -12.68
C GLN A 250 2.01 5.69 -13.83
N ASP A 251 3.23 6.15 -13.54
CA ASP A 251 4.29 6.14 -14.55
C ASP A 251 4.63 4.72 -14.97
N LEU A 252 4.97 4.53 -16.25
CA LEU A 252 5.26 3.21 -16.80
C LEU A 252 6.33 2.46 -16.00
N THR A 253 7.37 3.15 -15.54
CA THR A 253 8.42 2.57 -14.69
C THR A 253 7.86 2.11 -13.35
N ALA A 254 7.02 2.91 -12.69
CA ALA A 254 6.35 2.49 -11.46
C ALA A 254 5.44 1.27 -11.68
N ILE A 255 4.70 1.22 -12.79
CA ILE A 255 3.84 0.07 -13.14
C ILE A 255 4.66 -1.21 -13.35
N LEU A 256 5.81 -1.10 -14.03
CA LEU A 256 6.65 -2.24 -14.42
C LEU A 256 7.56 -2.70 -13.28
N ASP A 257 8.20 -1.77 -12.59
CA ASP A 257 9.29 -2.04 -11.65
C ASP A 257 8.85 -1.91 -10.19
N GLY A 258 7.68 -1.33 -9.94
CA GLY A 258 7.18 -1.07 -8.59
C GLY A 258 7.65 0.25 -8.00
N VAL A 259 7.36 0.43 -6.72
CA VAL A 259 7.71 1.63 -5.95
C VAL A 259 8.17 1.27 -4.54
N PRO A 260 9.01 2.11 -3.91
CA PRO A 260 9.32 1.96 -2.48
C PRO A 260 8.04 1.99 -1.65
N TYR A 261 7.95 1.09 -0.68
CA TYR A 261 6.78 1.00 0.20
C TYR A 261 7.17 0.43 1.57
N PRO A 262 7.00 1.19 2.65
CA PRO A 262 7.58 0.86 3.96
C PRO A 262 6.89 -0.32 4.66
N HIS A 263 5.66 -0.66 4.27
CA HIS A 263 4.88 -1.70 4.94
C HIS A 263 5.12 -3.12 4.38
N THR A 264 6.05 -3.29 3.43
CA THR A 264 6.50 -4.62 2.98
C THR A 264 7.89 -4.95 3.53
N PRO A 265 8.20 -6.23 3.80
CA PRO A 265 9.53 -6.61 4.29
C PRO A 265 10.68 -6.23 3.34
N SER A 266 10.42 -6.18 2.04
CA SER A 266 11.37 -5.74 1.01
C SER A 266 11.55 -4.22 0.96
N GLY A 267 10.70 -3.44 1.63
CA GLY A 267 10.64 -1.99 1.46
C GLY A 267 10.19 -1.54 0.06
N HIS A 268 9.63 -2.46 -0.73
CA HIS A 268 9.28 -2.29 -2.13
C HIS A 268 8.01 -3.06 -2.47
N ILE A 269 7.14 -2.49 -3.30
CA ILE A 269 5.91 -3.13 -3.75
C ILE A 269 5.73 -3.03 -5.26
N GLU A 270 5.29 -4.13 -5.85
CA GLU A 270 4.97 -4.24 -7.26
C GLU A 270 3.52 -4.68 -7.45
N LEU A 271 2.91 -4.25 -8.55
CA LEU A 271 1.66 -4.84 -9.02
C LEU A 271 1.87 -6.32 -9.35
N SER A 272 0.87 -7.16 -9.05
CA SER A 272 0.89 -8.56 -9.47
C SER A 272 1.05 -8.66 -11.00
N PRO A 273 1.67 -9.73 -11.54
CA PRO A 273 1.82 -9.89 -12.99
C PRO A 273 0.49 -9.82 -13.75
N LYS A 274 -0.61 -10.27 -13.12
CA LYS A 274 -1.96 -10.16 -13.67
C LYS A 274 -2.42 -8.69 -13.75
N ASN A 275 -2.24 -7.92 -12.68
CA ASN A 275 -2.60 -6.50 -12.68
C ASN A 275 -1.76 -5.71 -13.67
N LYS A 276 -0.44 -5.94 -13.75
CA LYS A 276 0.45 -5.33 -14.75
C LYS A 276 -0.07 -5.57 -16.18
N ARG A 277 -0.34 -6.84 -16.53
CA ARG A 277 -0.84 -7.20 -17.87
C ARG A 277 -2.14 -6.49 -18.22
N ILE A 278 -3.09 -6.50 -17.30
CA ILE A 278 -4.41 -5.90 -17.52
C ILE A 278 -4.29 -4.39 -17.67
N ILE A 279 -3.54 -3.72 -16.78
CA ILE A 279 -3.31 -2.27 -16.88
C ILE A 279 -2.65 -1.92 -18.21
N LEU A 280 -1.57 -2.61 -18.59
CA LEU A 280 -0.88 -2.33 -19.85
C LEU A 280 -1.77 -2.58 -21.08
N GLY A 281 -2.67 -3.58 -21.03
CA GLY A 281 -3.67 -3.83 -22.07
C GLY A 281 -4.79 -2.79 -22.10
N ALA A 282 -5.16 -2.22 -20.96
CA ALA A 282 -6.20 -1.19 -20.84
C ALA A 282 -5.73 0.19 -21.29
N ARG A 283 -4.45 0.54 -21.09
CA ARG A 283 -3.91 1.88 -21.41
C ARG A 283 -4.16 2.33 -22.86
N PRO A 284 -3.97 1.49 -23.90
CA PRO A 284 -4.32 1.84 -25.27
C PRO A 284 -5.81 2.14 -25.47
N GLN A 285 -6.70 1.40 -24.81
CA GLN A 285 -8.15 1.60 -24.91
C GLN A 285 -8.56 2.92 -24.23
N LEU A 286 -8.06 3.17 -23.02
CA LEU A 286 -8.26 4.44 -22.31
C LEU A 286 -7.73 5.63 -23.12
N THR A 287 -6.54 5.49 -23.71
CA THR A 287 -5.95 6.51 -24.60
C THR A 287 -6.77 6.71 -25.86
N HIS A 288 -7.38 5.65 -26.40
CA HIS A 288 -8.29 5.75 -27.54
C HIS A 288 -9.51 6.61 -27.17
N ILE A 289 -10.22 6.28 -26.09
CA ILE A 289 -11.37 7.06 -25.58
C ILE A 289 -10.96 8.51 -25.30
N ALA A 290 -9.78 8.71 -24.70
CA ALA A 290 -9.24 10.03 -24.44
C ALA A 290 -9.12 10.85 -25.73
N ARG A 291 -8.58 10.26 -26.80
CA ARG A 291 -8.27 10.98 -28.05
C ARG A 291 -9.47 11.13 -28.98
N THR A 292 -10.40 10.18 -29.01
CA THR A 292 -11.52 10.18 -29.95
C THR A 292 -12.77 10.83 -29.38
N VAL A 293 -12.98 10.74 -28.07
CA VAL A 293 -14.18 11.22 -27.39
C VAL A 293 -13.85 12.40 -26.49
N THR A 294 -13.06 12.14 -25.44
CA THR A 294 -12.79 13.10 -24.35
C THR A 294 -12.18 14.40 -24.88
N LEU A 295 -11.13 14.27 -25.68
CA LEU A 295 -10.32 15.34 -26.23
C LEU A 295 -10.47 15.43 -27.75
N GLY A 296 -11.50 14.78 -28.33
CA GLY A 296 -11.70 14.70 -29.78
C GLY A 296 -11.73 16.07 -30.45
N VAL A 297 -12.19 17.10 -29.74
CA VAL A 297 -12.18 18.50 -30.19
C VAL A 297 -10.78 19.07 -30.45
N LEU A 298 -9.73 18.53 -29.81
CA LEU A 298 -8.33 18.94 -30.00
C LEU A 298 -7.71 18.27 -31.24
N TYR A 299 -8.13 17.05 -31.54
CA TYR A 299 -7.58 16.22 -32.61
C TYR A 299 -8.39 16.26 -33.90
N SER A 300 -9.63 16.77 -33.87
CA SER A 300 -10.48 16.89 -35.05
C SER A 300 -10.30 18.24 -35.74
N ALA A 301 -10.15 18.21 -37.07
CA ALA A 301 -10.19 19.41 -37.91
C ALA A 301 -11.63 19.95 -38.10
N ARG A 302 -12.64 19.27 -37.54
CA ARG A 302 -14.05 19.60 -37.68
C ARG A 302 -14.51 20.32 -36.42
N GLY A 303 -15.05 21.53 -36.59
CA GLY A 303 -15.66 22.29 -35.50
C GLY A 303 -16.12 23.65 -35.99
N HIS A 304 -16.92 24.33 -35.19
CA HIS A 304 -17.51 25.64 -35.49
C HIS A 304 -16.55 26.65 -36.14
N CYS A 305 -15.31 26.72 -35.67
CA CYS A 305 -14.32 27.66 -36.21
C CYS A 305 -13.81 27.26 -37.60
N ALA A 306 -13.82 25.98 -38.00
CA ALA A 306 -13.43 25.56 -39.35
C ALA A 306 -14.53 25.85 -40.40
N ALA A 307 -15.81 25.87 -39.99
CA ALA A 307 -16.96 26.10 -40.87
C ALA A 307 -17.32 27.59 -41.08
N ALA A 308 -16.83 28.49 -40.23
CA ALA A 308 -17.10 29.93 -40.30
C ALA A 308 -16.21 30.69 -41.33
N TRP A 309 -15.91 30.04 -42.46
CA TRP A 309 -14.96 30.51 -43.48
C TRP A 309 -15.32 31.87 -44.09
N PHE A 310 -16.62 32.19 -44.10
CA PHE A 310 -17.13 33.32 -44.86
C PHE A 310 -17.28 34.64 -44.10
N TRP A 311 -17.21 34.66 -42.76
CA TRP A 311 -17.62 35.86 -42.00
C TRP A 311 -16.58 36.46 -41.03
N LYS A 312 -15.57 35.71 -40.53
CA LYS A 312 -14.53 36.25 -39.62
C LYS A 312 -13.17 35.52 -39.71
N PRO A 313 -12.29 35.85 -40.67
CA PRO A 313 -11.02 35.12 -40.90
C PRO A 313 -10.06 35.15 -39.69
N PHE A 314 -9.98 36.26 -38.95
CA PHE A 314 -9.07 36.37 -37.79
C PHE A 314 -9.45 35.49 -36.58
N ARG A 315 -10.74 35.18 -36.38
CA ARG A 315 -11.20 34.41 -35.20
C ARG A 315 -10.98 32.91 -35.35
N MET A 316 -10.84 32.43 -36.60
CA MET A 316 -10.62 31.03 -36.97
C MET A 316 -9.19 30.57 -36.67
N VAL A 317 -8.20 31.37 -37.08
CA VAL A 317 -6.76 31.08 -36.85
C VAL A 317 -6.49 30.91 -35.35
N ILE A 318 -7.09 31.77 -34.52
CA ILE A 318 -6.90 31.73 -33.06
C ILE A 318 -7.48 30.47 -32.40
N CYS A 319 -8.74 30.03 -32.68
CA CYS A 319 -9.24 28.80 -32.05
C CYS A 319 -8.55 27.55 -32.62
N GLY A 320 -8.22 27.53 -33.91
CA GLY A 320 -7.51 26.40 -34.55
C GLY A 320 -6.10 26.20 -34.01
N ASP A 321 -5.32 27.28 -33.90
CA ASP A 321 -3.97 27.23 -33.36
C ASP A 321 -3.97 26.92 -31.86
N LYS A 322 -4.94 27.46 -31.09
CA LYS A 322 -5.11 27.09 -29.67
C LYS A 322 -5.45 25.60 -29.50
N LYS A 323 -6.34 25.03 -30.32
CA LYS A 323 -6.67 23.60 -30.29
C LYS A 323 -5.44 22.73 -30.63
N ARG A 324 -4.68 23.12 -31.65
CA ARG A 324 -3.44 22.43 -32.04
C ARG A 324 -2.37 22.54 -30.96
N TRP A 325 -2.24 23.71 -30.34
CA TRP A 325 -1.30 23.93 -29.24
C TRP A 325 -1.69 23.10 -28.02
N ALA A 326 -2.96 23.11 -27.62
CA ALA A 326 -3.48 22.24 -26.56
C ALA A 326 -3.22 20.76 -26.87
N GLY A 327 -3.56 20.29 -28.08
CA GLY A 327 -3.26 18.92 -28.51
C GLY A 327 -1.76 18.61 -28.55
N TRP A 328 -0.92 19.58 -28.89
CA TRP A 328 0.54 19.45 -28.85
C TRP A 328 1.05 19.35 -27.41
N GLN A 329 0.52 20.14 -26.46
CA GLN A 329 0.84 19.99 -25.04
C GLN A 329 0.45 18.60 -24.52
N MET A 330 -0.72 18.08 -24.92
CA MET A 330 -1.12 16.70 -24.56
C MET A 330 -0.15 15.63 -25.09
N ILE A 331 0.57 15.91 -26.17
CA ILE A 331 1.52 14.97 -26.78
C ILE A 331 2.92 15.13 -26.20
N THR A 332 3.35 16.37 -25.93
CA THR A 332 4.76 16.71 -25.67
C THR A 332 5.06 17.06 -24.23
N GLU A 333 4.08 17.58 -23.49
CA GLU A 333 4.22 18.02 -22.10
C GLU A 333 3.55 17.05 -21.12
N CYS A 334 2.61 16.21 -21.59
CA CYS A 334 2.10 15.09 -20.80
C CYS A 334 3.08 13.91 -20.75
N ARG A 335 2.68 12.87 -20.00
CA ARG A 335 3.47 11.67 -19.70
C ARG A 335 4.28 11.17 -20.90
N LYS A 336 5.58 10.95 -20.67
CA LYS A 336 6.54 10.50 -21.70
C LYS A 336 6.20 9.15 -22.33
N ASP A 337 5.33 8.37 -21.70
CA ASP A 337 4.87 7.07 -22.20
C ASP A 337 3.65 7.15 -23.15
N GLY A 338 3.17 8.36 -23.46
CA GLY A 338 2.12 8.60 -24.45
C GLY A 338 0.69 8.27 -23.99
N PHE A 339 0.52 7.88 -22.72
CA PHE A 339 -0.80 7.61 -22.15
C PHE A 339 -1.59 8.90 -21.95
N ASN A 340 -2.80 8.93 -22.52
CA ASN A 340 -3.73 10.04 -22.35
C ASN A 340 -4.91 9.60 -21.47
N SER A 341 -5.20 10.38 -20.43
CA SER A 341 -6.34 10.12 -19.55
C SER A 341 -7.65 10.51 -20.24
N PRO A 342 -8.67 9.64 -20.23
CA PRO A 342 -10.04 10.03 -20.60
C PRO A 342 -10.77 10.78 -19.47
N MET A 343 -10.12 10.99 -18.33
CA MET A 343 -10.66 11.72 -17.18
C MET A 343 -9.69 12.85 -16.77
N PRO A 344 -9.49 13.86 -17.63
CA PRO A 344 -8.51 14.93 -17.40
C PRO A 344 -8.81 15.76 -16.15
N GLU A 345 -10.07 15.88 -15.74
CA GLU A 345 -10.45 16.57 -14.50
C GLU A 345 -10.04 15.80 -13.24
N THR A 346 -10.00 14.45 -13.32
CA THR A 346 -9.66 13.58 -12.19
C THR A 346 -8.15 13.35 -12.06
N PHE A 347 -7.43 13.27 -13.19
CA PHE A 347 -6.03 12.83 -13.22
C PHE A 347 -5.08 13.73 -14.01
N GLY A 348 -5.59 14.78 -14.66
CA GLY A 348 -4.81 15.65 -15.53
C GLY A 348 -4.26 16.87 -14.78
N PRO A 349 -3.05 17.34 -15.12
CA PRO A 349 -2.47 18.55 -14.55
C PRO A 349 -3.02 19.84 -15.21
N PHE A 350 -4.19 19.78 -15.85
CA PHE A 350 -4.52 20.77 -16.88
C PHE A 350 -5.03 22.09 -16.32
N ASP A 351 -4.32 23.15 -16.68
CA ASP A 351 -4.89 24.49 -16.76
C ASP A 351 -6.09 24.50 -17.72
N THR A 352 -7.12 25.27 -17.38
CA THR A 352 -8.28 25.44 -18.25
C THR A 352 -7.85 26.04 -19.59
N PHE A 353 -7.95 25.28 -20.69
CA PHE A 353 -7.73 25.82 -22.02
C PHE A 353 -8.77 26.91 -22.32
N GLU A 354 -8.32 28.13 -22.62
CA GLU A 354 -9.23 29.21 -22.97
C GLU A 354 -9.64 29.16 -24.45
N PHE A 355 -10.72 28.44 -24.75
CA PHE A 355 -11.30 28.40 -26.08
C PHE A 355 -12.39 29.48 -26.30
N CYS A 356 -12.81 29.68 -27.55
CA CYS A 356 -14.03 30.44 -27.79
C CYS A 356 -15.24 29.70 -27.22
N ARG A 357 -16.32 30.42 -26.87
CA ARG A 357 -17.53 29.84 -26.23
C ARG A 357 -18.05 28.55 -26.88
N HIS A 358 -18.01 28.43 -28.21
CA HIS A 358 -18.47 27.22 -28.90
C HIS A 358 -17.46 26.07 -28.79
N CYS A 359 -16.19 26.33 -29.10
CA CYS A 359 -15.09 25.38 -28.93
C CYS A 359 -15.02 24.87 -27.46
N GLN A 360 -15.29 25.74 -26.47
CA GLN A 360 -15.35 25.38 -25.06
C GLN A 360 -16.50 24.41 -24.76
N ARG A 361 -17.72 24.71 -25.24
CA ARG A 361 -18.87 23.81 -25.07
C ARG A 361 -18.65 22.44 -25.70
N GLU A 362 -18.02 22.40 -26.88
CA GLU A 362 -17.62 21.13 -27.52
C GLU A 362 -16.61 20.37 -26.65
N TYR A 363 -15.63 21.06 -26.06
CA TYR A 363 -14.65 20.47 -25.13
C TYR A 363 -15.31 19.92 -23.88
N ASP A 364 -16.10 20.73 -23.17
CA ASP A 364 -16.77 20.33 -21.92
C ASP A 364 -17.72 19.14 -22.17
N ALA A 365 -18.44 19.15 -23.30
CA ALA A 365 -19.30 18.04 -23.69
C ALA A 365 -18.50 16.77 -23.98
N GLY A 366 -17.36 16.89 -24.68
CA GLY A 366 -16.45 15.78 -24.95
C GLY A 366 -15.88 15.18 -23.66
N VAL A 367 -15.39 16.01 -22.74
CA VAL A 367 -14.89 15.58 -21.43
C VAL A 367 -15.96 14.86 -20.64
N ALA A 368 -17.16 15.44 -20.54
CA ALA A 368 -18.27 14.82 -19.81
C ALA A 368 -18.71 13.50 -20.44
N GLN A 369 -18.73 13.40 -21.77
CA GLN A 369 -19.06 12.16 -22.48
C GLN A 369 -17.96 11.10 -22.29
N GLY A 370 -16.70 11.46 -22.48
CA GLY A 370 -15.57 10.54 -22.33
C GLY A 370 -15.42 10.00 -20.90
N ARG A 371 -15.67 10.85 -19.89
CA ARG A 371 -15.74 10.42 -18.48
C ARG A 371 -16.83 9.37 -18.26
N ARG A 372 -18.05 9.60 -18.76
CA ARG A 372 -19.17 8.65 -18.64
C ARG A 372 -18.89 7.35 -19.38
N GLU A 373 -18.50 7.42 -20.65
CA GLU A 373 -18.19 6.22 -21.45
C GLU A 373 -17.07 5.39 -20.82
N THR A 374 -16.03 6.04 -20.29
CA THR A 374 -14.95 5.33 -19.57
C THR A 374 -15.47 4.70 -18.29
N TRP A 375 -16.32 5.40 -17.53
CA TRP A 375 -16.88 4.89 -16.29
C TRP A 375 -17.80 3.69 -16.52
N ASP A 376 -18.74 3.80 -17.45
CA ASP A 376 -19.74 2.77 -17.73
C ASP A 376 -19.08 1.48 -18.22
N GLY A 377 -18.03 1.58 -19.04
CA GLY A 377 -17.22 0.44 -19.52
C GLY A 377 -16.03 0.08 -18.63
N LEU A 378 -15.84 0.72 -17.47
CA LEU A 378 -14.61 0.62 -16.68
C LEU A 378 -14.25 -0.82 -16.30
N PRO A 379 -15.18 -1.64 -15.77
CA PRO A 379 -14.86 -3.01 -15.41
C PRO A 379 -14.39 -3.83 -16.60
N GLU A 380 -15.06 -3.68 -17.75
CA GLU A 380 -14.80 -4.43 -18.98
C GLU A 380 -13.44 -4.06 -19.59
N ILE A 381 -13.05 -2.78 -19.53
CA ILE A 381 -11.72 -2.30 -19.91
C ILE A 381 -10.63 -3.04 -19.12
N PHE A 382 -10.89 -3.38 -17.86
CA PHE A 382 -9.99 -4.15 -16.99
C PHE A 382 -10.26 -5.67 -16.99
N GLY A 383 -11.07 -6.16 -17.94
CA GLY A 383 -11.37 -7.58 -18.10
C GLY A 383 -12.18 -8.18 -16.95
N LEU A 384 -13.05 -7.37 -16.35
CA LEU A 384 -14.04 -7.77 -15.35
C LEU A 384 -15.44 -7.76 -15.99
N GLU A 385 -16.42 -8.36 -15.30
CA GLU A 385 -17.83 -8.28 -15.69
C GLU A 385 -18.37 -6.87 -15.46
N ASN A 386 -19.58 -6.57 -15.97
CA ASN A 386 -20.19 -5.25 -15.83
C ASN A 386 -20.39 -4.84 -14.35
N TRP A 387 -20.72 -3.57 -14.13
CA TRP A 387 -20.89 -3.01 -12.78
C TRP A 387 -21.89 -3.76 -11.92
N ASP A 388 -22.99 -4.28 -12.48
CA ASP A 388 -24.00 -5.01 -11.70
C ASP A 388 -23.42 -6.30 -11.13
N ALA A 389 -22.70 -7.06 -11.95
CA ALA A 389 -22.03 -8.29 -11.53
C ALA A 389 -20.89 -8.01 -10.54
N VAL A 390 -20.09 -6.99 -10.82
CA VAL A 390 -18.96 -6.57 -9.98
C VAL A 390 -19.41 -6.07 -8.60
N ASN A 391 -20.55 -5.39 -8.52
CA ASN A 391 -21.10 -4.95 -7.23
C ASN A 391 -21.74 -6.10 -6.45
N SER A 392 -22.28 -7.11 -7.14
CA SER A 392 -22.93 -8.27 -6.50
C SER A 392 -21.94 -9.38 -6.11
N GLY A 393 -20.74 -9.41 -6.68
CA GLY A 393 -19.76 -10.47 -6.47
C GLY A 393 -18.97 -10.39 -5.16
N ASP A 394 -19.18 -9.33 -4.36
CA ASP A 394 -18.46 -9.11 -3.12
C ASP A 394 -19.19 -9.62 -1.86
N ASP A 395 -20.50 -9.92 -2.01
CA ASP A 395 -21.38 -10.55 -1.03
C ASP A 395 -21.14 -12.06 -0.98
#